data_AF-A0A6L4YRK3-F1
#
_entry.id   AF-A0A6L4YRK3-F1
#
_cell.length_a   1.000
_cell.length_b   1.000
_cell.length_c   1.000
_cell.angle_alpha   90.00
_cell.angle_beta   90.00
_cell.angle_gamma   90.00
#
_symmetry.space_group_name_H-M   'P 1'
#
loop_
_entity.id
_entity.type
_entity.pdbx_description
1 polymer ?
#
loop_
_entity_poly.entity_id
_entity_poly.type
_entity_poly.pdbx_seq_one_letter_code
_entity_poly.pdbx_strand_id
1 'polypeptide(L)'
;MGTLVDLRDSLTEFDIQRESLAAISRTAEKYVDLNREQLLEGRRADKTRMPNYSYISVKFYGKPEGPIRLYDTGAFQESFKLDVGSEDLELVADDIHGLEERFGNEIYGLATENQEYYNQDIFLPELADAIETKTGLVLN
;
A
#
# COMPACT_ATOMS: atom_id res chain seq x y z
N MET A 1 -17.96 13.66 -32.64
CA MET A 1 -19.24 13.35 -31.98
C MET A 1 -19.25 11.85 -31.78
N GLY A 2 -19.04 11.38 -30.55
CA GLY A 2 -19.20 9.96 -30.24
C GLY A 2 -20.69 9.62 -30.32
N THR A 3 -21.02 8.60 -31.09
CA THR A 3 -22.38 8.07 -31.19
C THR A 3 -22.64 7.13 -30.01
N LEU A 4 -23.92 6.81 -29.75
CA LEU A 4 -24.29 5.80 -28.76
C LEU A 4 -23.68 4.42 -29.06
N VAL A 5 -23.32 4.16 -30.32
CA VAL A 5 -22.63 2.94 -30.74
C VAL A 5 -21.18 2.95 -30.25
N ASP A 6 -20.46 4.06 -30.41
CA ASP A 6 -19.08 4.20 -29.95
C ASP A 6 -18.95 4.04 -28.43
N LEU A 7 -19.92 4.57 -27.66
CA LEU A 7 -19.97 4.38 -26.21
C LEU A 7 -20.21 2.91 -25.82
N ARG A 8 -21.13 2.24 -26.53
CA ARG A 8 -21.40 0.82 -26.29
C ARG A 8 -20.16 -0.04 -26.56
N ASP A 9 -19.45 0.24 -27.64
CA ASP A 9 -18.27 -0.53 -28.04
C ASP A 9 -17.15 -0.35 -27.01
N SER A 10 -16.87 0.89 -26.61
CA SER A 10 -15.89 1.19 -25.56
C SER A 10 -16.22 0.58 -24.19
N LEU A 11 -17.50 0.53 -23.79
CA LEU A 11 -17.92 -0.17 -22.57
C LEU A 11 -17.79 -1.69 -22.65
N THR A 12 -17.94 -2.27 -23.85
CA THR A 12 -17.83 -3.74 -24.04
C THR A 12 -16.37 -4.19 -24.01
N GLU A 13 -15.45 -3.34 -24.45
CA GLU A 13 -14.00 -3.59 -24.42
C GLU A 13 -13.36 -3.25 -23.05
N PHE A 14 -14.04 -2.48 -22.21
CA PHE A 14 -13.50 -2.02 -20.94
C PHE A 14 -13.51 -3.14 -19.88
N ASP A 15 -12.31 -3.61 -19.53
CA ASP A 15 -12.08 -4.57 -18.45
C ASP A 15 -11.72 -3.83 -17.16
N ILE A 16 -12.72 -3.66 -16.29
CA ILE A 16 -12.55 -2.96 -15.00
C ILE A 16 -11.49 -3.60 -14.11
N GLN A 17 -11.35 -4.94 -14.15
CA GLN A 17 -10.38 -5.64 -13.31
C GLN A 17 -8.96 -5.31 -13.78
N ARG A 18 -8.72 -5.41 -15.09
CA ARG A 18 -7.43 -5.07 -15.68
C ARG A 18 -7.04 -3.61 -15.42
N GLU A 19 -7.97 -2.68 -15.59
CA GLU A 19 -7.70 -1.27 -15.34
C GLU A 19 -7.48 -0.96 -13.86
N SER A 20 -8.19 -1.66 -12.96
CA SER A 20 -7.95 -1.57 -11.52
C SER A 20 -6.55 -2.05 -11.14
N LEU A 21 -6.11 -3.21 -11.65
CA LEU A 21 -4.77 -3.72 -11.41
C LEU A 21 -3.69 -2.79 -12.00
N ALA A 22 -3.95 -2.19 -13.16
CA ALA A 22 -3.04 -1.22 -13.76
C ALA A 22 -2.95 0.07 -12.91
N ALA A 23 -4.07 0.58 -12.40
CA ALA A 23 -4.10 1.74 -11.51
C ALA A 23 -3.39 1.46 -10.18
N ILE A 24 -3.60 0.29 -9.57
CA ILE A 24 -2.86 -0.15 -8.38
C ILE A 24 -1.35 -0.25 -8.68
N SER A 25 -0.97 -0.82 -9.82
CA SER A 25 0.44 -0.90 -10.23
C SER A 25 1.09 0.48 -10.37
N ARG A 26 0.36 1.47 -10.91
CA ARG A 26 0.85 2.85 -11.03
C ARG A 26 0.99 3.55 -9.67
N THR A 27 0.16 3.17 -8.70
CA THR A 27 0.11 3.79 -7.36
C THR A 27 0.81 2.97 -6.27
N ALA A 28 1.41 1.83 -6.64
CA ALA A 28 2.08 0.91 -5.73
C ALA A 28 3.12 1.58 -4.82
N GLU A 29 3.91 2.52 -5.36
CA GLU A 29 4.89 3.26 -4.57
C GLU A 29 4.23 4.08 -3.46
N LYS A 30 3.08 4.70 -3.73
CA LYS A 30 2.32 5.45 -2.71
C LYS A 30 1.75 4.55 -1.62
N TYR A 31 1.29 3.34 -1.98
CA TYR A 31 0.90 2.34 -0.99
C TYR A 31 2.07 1.99 -0.06
N VAL A 32 3.24 1.74 -0.65
CA VAL A 32 4.45 1.39 0.10
C VAL A 32 4.91 2.54 0.98
N ASP A 33 4.86 3.78 0.49
CA ASP A 33 5.22 4.98 1.26
C ASP A 33 4.30 5.16 2.47
N LEU A 34 2.99 5.02 2.31
CA LEU A 34 2.02 5.06 3.42
C LEU A 34 2.32 3.99 4.47
N ASN A 35 2.69 2.78 4.04
CA ASN A 35 3.11 1.71 4.94
C ASN A 35 4.39 2.06 5.71
N ARG A 36 5.40 2.62 5.03
CA ARG A 36 6.65 3.08 5.68
C ARG A 36 6.37 4.18 6.70
N GLU A 37 5.57 5.17 6.34
CA GLU A 37 5.20 6.30 7.21
C GLU A 37 4.51 5.83 8.49
N GLN A 38 3.48 4.97 8.40
CA GLN A 38 2.82 4.44 9.59
C GLN A 38 3.75 3.59 10.47
N LEU A 39 4.66 2.83 9.85
CA LEU A 39 5.58 1.96 10.58
C LEU A 39 6.70 2.77 11.27
N LEU A 40 7.06 3.94 10.73
CA LEU A 40 7.93 4.90 11.41
C LEU A 40 7.28 5.48 12.68
N GLU A 41 5.95 5.48 12.78
CA GLU A 41 5.22 5.76 14.03
C GLU A 41 5.06 4.52 14.93
N GLY A 42 5.52 3.35 14.45
CA GLY A 42 5.34 2.05 15.09
C GLY A 42 3.92 1.51 15.01
N ARG A 43 3.13 1.93 14.00
CA ARG A 43 1.77 1.44 13.77
C ARG A 43 1.77 0.25 12.81
N ARG A 44 1.07 -0.82 13.21
CA ARG A 44 0.89 -2.08 12.48
C ARG A 44 -0.35 -2.03 11.60
N ALA A 45 -0.48 -2.96 10.65
CA ALA A 45 -1.64 -3.04 9.75
C ALA A 45 -2.95 -3.32 10.50
N ASP A 46 -2.89 -4.12 11.57
CA ASP A 46 -4.03 -4.39 12.46
C ASP A 46 -4.39 -3.24 13.42
N LYS A 47 -3.87 -2.03 13.17
CA LYS A 47 -4.02 -0.81 13.99
C LYS A 47 -3.35 -0.85 15.36
N THR A 48 -2.76 -1.97 15.77
CA THR A 48 -2.01 -2.03 17.01
C THR A 48 -0.66 -1.33 16.86
N ARG A 49 0.09 -1.22 17.97
CA ARG A 49 1.44 -0.66 17.94
C ARG A 49 2.48 -1.74 18.11
N MET A 50 3.62 -1.55 17.47
CA MET A 50 4.84 -2.27 17.77
C MET A 50 5.18 -2.12 19.26
N PRO A 51 5.70 -3.17 19.91
CA PRO A 51 6.18 -3.06 21.27
C PRO A 51 7.30 -2.02 21.37
N ASN A 52 7.46 -1.42 22.54
CA ASN A 52 8.52 -0.45 22.77
C ASN A 52 9.90 -1.14 22.76
N TYR A 53 10.94 -0.39 22.37
CA TYR A 53 12.31 -0.80 22.64
C TYR A 53 12.53 -1.05 24.12
N SER A 54 13.31 -2.08 24.45
CA SER A 54 13.64 -2.38 25.83
C SER A 54 14.47 -1.26 26.47
N TYR A 55 14.44 -1.14 27.80
CA TYR A 55 15.31 -0.21 28.53
C TYR A 55 16.78 -0.38 28.13
N ILE A 56 17.25 -1.62 27.95
CA ILE A 56 18.63 -1.91 27.56
C ILE A 56 18.91 -1.36 26.15
N SER A 57 18.00 -1.58 25.21
CA SER A 57 18.11 -1.08 23.83
C SER A 57 18.21 0.45 23.78
N VAL A 58 17.41 1.15 24.57
CA VAL A 58 17.46 2.60 24.66
C VAL A 58 18.76 3.05 25.34
N LYS A 59 19.06 2.52 26.53
CA LYS A 59 20.14 3.02 27.40
C LYS A 59 21.54 2.73 26.87
N PHE A 60 21.73 1.56 26.25
CA PHE A 60 23.06 1.06 25.87
C PHE A 60 23.27 0.98 24.36
N TYR A 61 22.20 0.90 23.56
CA TYR A 61 22.29 0.77 22.09
C TYR A 61 21.74 2.00 21.35
N GLY A 62 21.38 3.07 22.06
CA GLY A 62 20.99 4.35 21.47
C GLY A 62 19.68 4.30 20.69
N LYS A 63 18.82 3.31 20.94
CA LYS A 63 17.49 3.24 20.30
C LYS A 63 16.59 4.36 20.83
N PRO A 64 15.68 4.90 19.99
CA PRO A 64 14.73 5.90 20.45
C PRO A 64 13.80 5.29 21.50
N GLU A 65 13.38 6.11 22.46
CA GLU A 65 12.28 5.72 23.35
C GLU A 65 10.98 5.55 22.56
N GLY A 66 10.20 4.53 22.91
CA GLY A 66 8.92 4.24 22.29
C GLY A 66 8.93 3.03 21.35
N PRO A 67 7.91 2.92 20.47
CA PRO A 67 7.69 1.75 19.62
C PRO A 67 8.87 1.44 18.70
N ILE A 68 9.10 0.15 18.48
CA ILE A 68 10.02 -0.33 17.45
C ILE A 68 9.51 0.08 16.08
N ARG A 69 10.39 0.66 15.26
CA ARG A 69 10.06 1.18 13.91
C ARG A 69 10.49 0.27 12.77
N LEU A 70 11.19 -0.84 13.08
CA LEU A 70 11.81 -1.74 12.10
C LEU A 70 12.71 -1.00 11.08
N TYR A 71 13.36 0.09 11.51
CA TYR A 71 14.15 0.99 10.66
C TYR A 71 15.63 1.05 11.09
N ASP A 72 16.19 -0.05 11.55
CA ASP A 72 17.54 -0.05 12.11
C ASP A 72 18.61 0.35 11.08
N THR A 73 18.56 -0.25 9.89
CA THR A 73 19.39 0.11 8.72
C THR A 73 18.56 0.68 7.56
N GLY A 74 17.23 0.66 7.68
CA GLY A 74 16.31 0.93 6.58
C GLY A 74 16.04 -0.28 5.66
N ALA A 75 16.93 -1.28 5.62
CA ALA A 75 16.88 -2.37 4.64
C ALA A 75 15.53 -3.10 4.58
N PHE A 76 14.92 -3.42 5.73
CA PHE A 76 13.61 -4.07 5.76
C PHE A 76 12.53 -3.17 5.12
N GLN A 77 12.48 -1.89 5.48
CA GLN A 77 11.50 -0.97 4.91
C GLN A 77 11.77 -0.62 3.43
N GLU A 78 13.03 -0.61 3.02
CA GLU A 78 13.41 -0.42 1.62
C GLU A 78 13.00 -1.62 0.74
N SER A 79 12.96 -2.83 1.32
CA SER A 79 12.57 -4.05 0.62
C SER A 79 11.08 -4.17 0.29
N PHE A 80 10.24 -3.31 0.89
CA PHE A 80 8.80 -3.37 0.66
C PHE A 80 8.45 -3.20 -0.81
N LYS A 81 7.59 -4.09 -1.30
CA LYS A 81 7.05 -4.05 -2.65
C LYS A 81 5.60 -4.51 -2.63
N LEU A 82 4.72 -3.76 -3.29
CA LEU A 82 3.38 -4.23 -3.59
C LEU A 82 3.47 -5.15 -4.81
N ASP A 83 3.28 -6.45 -4.61
CA ASP A 83 3.17 -7.43 -5.67
C ASP A 83 1.73 -7.43 -6.19
N VAL A 84 1.58 -7.09 -7.47
CA VAL A 84 0.28 -6.98 -8.14
C VAL A 84 0.17 -8.17 -9.09
N GLY A 85 -0.46 -9.23 -8.61
CA GLY A 85 -0.77 -10.41 -9.41
C GLY A 85 -1.97 -10.18 -10.35
N SER A 86 -2.35 -11.23 -11.08
CA SER A 86 -3.55 -11.20 -11.93
C SER A 86 -4.86 -11.26 -11.12
N GLU A 87 -4.81 -11.85 -9.93
CA GLU A 87 -5.98 -12.06 -9.07
C GLU A 87 -5.78 -11.56 -7.63
N ASP A 88 -4.52 -11.43 -7.18
CA ASP A 88 -4.18 -11.08 -5.81
C ASP A 88 -3.29 -9.84 -5.74
N LEU A 89 -3.39 -9.14 -4.61
CA LEU A 89 -2.56 -8.01 -4.23
C LEU A 89 -1.91 -8.31 -2.88
N GLU A 90 -0.58 -8.34 -2.84
CA GLU A 90 0.15 -8.62 -1.61
C GLU A 90 1.29 -7.63 -1.40
N LEU A 91 1.37 -7.04 -0.22
CA LEU A 91 2.58 -6.30 0.17
C LEU A 91 3.59 -7.32 0.69
N VAL A 92 4.78 -7.36 0.11
CA VAL A 92 5.85 -8.28 0.49
C VAL A 92 7.10 -7.51 0.93
N ALA A 93 7.96 -8.17 1.71
CA ALA A 93 9.23 -7.66 2.21
C ALA A 93 10.31 -8.76 2.19
N ASP A 94 11.59 -8.36 2.14
CA ASP A 94 12.72 -9.26 2.37
C ASP A 94 13.00 -9.37 3.88
N ASP A 95 12.44 -10.39 4.52
CA ASP A 95 12.54 -10.61 5.96
C ASP A 95 13.73 -11.53 6.36
N ILE A 96 14.95 -11.05 6.11
CA ILE A 96 16.20 -11.77 6.44
C ILE A 96 16.32 -12.09 7.95
N HIS A 97 15.59 -11.37 8.80
CA HIS A 97 15.71 -11.47 10.26
C HIS A 97 14.54 -12.17 10.95
N GLY A 98 13.56 -12.71 10.22
CA GLY A 98 12.40 -13.39 10.79
C GLY A 98 11.55 -12.45 11.67
N LEU A 99 11.41 -11.19 11.26
CA LEU A 99 10.56 -10.19 11.89
C LEU A 99 9.09 -10.60 11.89
N GLU A 100 8.60 -11.23 10.83
CA GLU A 100 7.22 -11.75 10.75
C GLU A 100 6.99 -12.89 11.75
N GLU A 101 7.94 -13.82 11.91
CA GLU A 101 7.86 -14.86 12.92
C GLU A 101 7.83 -14.25 14.34
N ARG A 102 8.62 -13.20 14.55
CA ARG A 102 8.76 -12.56 15.86
C ARG A 102 7.58 -11.66 16.24
N PHE A 103 7.00 -10.96 15.28
CA PHE A 103 6.04 -9.88 15.52
C PHE A 103 4.68 -10.09 14.82
N GLY A 104 4.53 -11.18 14.06
CA GLY A 104 3.35 -11.54 13.29
C GLY A 104 3.30 -10.88 11.91
N ASN A 105 2.43 -11.39 11.03
CA ASN A 105 2.34 -10.94 9.63
C ASN A 105 1.76 -9.53 9.47
N GLU A 106 1.02 -9.03 10.46
CA GLU A 106 0.40 -7.69 10.43
C GLU A 106 1.39 -6.55 10.76
N ILE A 107 2.70 -6.82 10.79
CA ILE A 107 3.72 -5.82 11.13
C ILE A 107 3.90 -4.74 10.05
N TYR A 108 3.46 -5.03 8.83
CA TYR A 108 3.39 -4.12 7.71
C TYR A 108 2.08 -4.35 6.95
N GLY A 109 1.75 -3.44 6.04
CA GLY A 109 0.44 -3.32 5.39
C GLY A 109 -0.27 -2.06 5.88
N LEU A 110 -1.28 -1.59 5.16
CA LEU A 110 -1.98 -0.38 5.56
C LEU A 110 -3.01 -0.65 6.66
N ALA A 111 -2.93 0.13 7.73
CA ALA A 111 -4.04 0.24 8.67
C ALA A 111 -5.28 0.81 7.95
N THR A 112 -6.48 0.49 8.43
CA THR A 112 -7.74 0.85 7.75
C THR A 112 -7.82 2.34 7.35
N GLU A 113 -7.35 3.25 8.18
CA GLU A 113 -7.39 4.69 7.88
C GLU A 113 -6.50 5.06 6.68
N ASN A 114 -5.30 4.47 6.60
CA ASN A 114 -4.40 4.66 5.46
C ASN A 114 -4.89 3.92 4.23
N GLN A 115 -5.54 2.75 4.41
CA GLN A 115 -6.15 2.01 3.33
C GLN A 115 -7.33 2.79 2.71
N GLU A 116 -8.16 3.43 3.54
CA GLU A 116 -9.25 4.29 3.09
C GLU A 116 -8.72 5.49 2.30
N TYR A 117 -7.70 6.18 2.83
CA TYR A 117 -7.02 7.27 2.12
C TYR A 117 -6.40 6.80 0.79
N TYR A 118 -5.67 5.68 0.79
CA TYR A 118 -5.13 5.11 -0.44
C TYR A 118 -6.24 4.82 -1.46
N ASN A 119 -7.33 4.21 -1.03
CA ASN A 119 -8.44 3.87 -1.92
C ASN A 119 -9.11 5.12 -2.52
N GLN A 120 -9.38 6.14 -1.71
CA GLN A 120 -10.18 7.30 -2.10
C GLN A 120 -9.38 8.39 -2.81
N ASP A 121 -8.19 8.70 -2.29
CA ASP A 121 -7.42 9.88 -2.71
C ASP A 121 -6.27 9.54 -3.66
N ILE A 122 -5.91 8.26 -3.79
CA ILE A 122 -4.78 7.82 -4.63
C ILE A 122 -5.25 6.86 -5.73
N PHE A 123 -5.87 5.75 -5.36
CA PHE A 123 -6.28 4.70 -6.31
C PHE A 123 -7.48 5.12 -7.16
N LEU A 124 -8.57 5.60 -6.54
CA LEU A 124 -9.80 5.92 -7.25
C LEU A 124 -9.61 7.01 -8.33
N PRO A 125 -8.85 8.10 -8.10
CA PRO A 125 -8.55 9.08 -9.14
C PRO A 125 -7.82 8.47 -10.34
N GLU A 126 -6.83 7.61 -10.10
CA GLU A 126 -6.08 6.93 -11.17
C GLU A 126 -6.92 5.94 -11.98
N LEU A 127 -7.90 5.30 -11.33
CA LEU A 127 -8.89 4.47 -12.01
C LEU A 127 -9.91 5.31 -12.78
N ALA A 128 -10.37 6.41 -12.20
CA ALA A 128 -11.31 7.34 -12.83
C ALA A 128 -10.73 7.94 -14.12
N ASP A 129 -9.47 8.38 -14.08
CA ASP A 129 -8.74 8.86 -15.27
C ASP A 129 -8.66 7.79 -16.36
N ALA A 130 -8.45 6.52 -15.99
CA ALA A 130 -8.41 5.41 -16.94
C ALA A 130 -9.80 5.14 -17.57
N ILE A 131 -10.86 5.22 -16.77
CA ILE A 131 -12.25 5.09 -17.24
C ILE A 131 -12.58 6.23 -18.20
N GLU A 132 -12.29 7.48 -17.83
CA GLU A 132 -12.56 8.65 -18.67
C GLU A 132 -11.77 8.58 -19.98
N THR A 133 -10.48 8.25 -19.92
CA THR A 133 -9.63 8.14 -21.11
C THR A 133 -10.13 7.09 -22.11
N LYS A 134 -10.67 5.96 -21.61
CA LYS A 134 -11.10 4.84 -22.46
C LYS A 134 -12.55 4.93 -22.93
N THR A 135 -13.42 5.51 -22.11
CA THR A 135 -14.88 5.49 -22.35
C THR A 135 -15.47 6.88 -22.58
N GLY A 136 -14.74 7.94 -22.24
CA GLY A 136 -15.24 9.32 -22.23
C GLY A 136 -16.24 9.60 -21.10
N LEU A 137 -16.43 8.67 -20.16
CA LEU A 137 -17.30 8.85 -19.00
C LEU A 137 -16.54 9.54 -17.87
N VAL A 138 -17.05 10.69 -17.46
CA VAL A 138 -16.54 11.44 -16.31
C VAL A 138 -17.21 10.92 -15.05
N LEU A 139 -16.40 10.44 -14.11
CA LEU A 139 -16.84 10.05 -12.77
C LEU A 139 -16.60 11.25 -11.83
N ASN A 140 -17.68 11.87 -11.36
CA ASN A 140 -17.64 12.94 -10.36
C ASN A 140 -17.81 12.39 -8.95
#